data_AF-A0A6B2DYG9-F1
#
_entry.id   AF-A0A6B2DYG9-F1
#
_cell.length_a   1.000
_cell.length_b   1.000
_cell.length_c   1.000
_cell.angle_alpha   90.00
_cell.angle_beta   90.00
_cell.angle_gamma   90.00
#
_symmetry.space_group_name_H-M   'P 1'
#
loop_
_entity.id
_entity.type
_entity.pdbx_description
1 polymer ?
#
loop_
_entity_poly.entity_id
_entity_poly.type
_entity_poly.pdbx_seq_one_letter_code
_entity_poly.pdbx_strand_id
1 'polypeptide(L)'
;MHASRNLAFAGLLLGMAMAQLDGLIVTAALPSIGADLHARTGLVAVTAAGLLTLTVATPLHGRLGDLYGRRASFAASVLVFAAASAWCAAAPDIGSLIAARALQGLGGSGLIVTAMSALGELFERDELLRRQGWQTAVFAAATLGGPPLGGLLAAGPGWRSIFLVNLPLCVPALLLGWRGLPAKPRGTKEKLDVPGGALLAV
;
A
#
# COMPACT_ATOMS: atom_id res chain seq x y z
N MET A 1 -3.87 -6.88 26.72
CA MET A 1 -2.81 -6.28 25.87
C MET A 1 -2.46 -7.13 24.62
N HIS A 2 -2.35 -8.46 24.71
CA HIS A 2 -2.02 -9.33 23.56
C HIS A 2 -3.05 -9.32 22.42
N ALA A 3 -4.36 -9.26 22.73
CA ALA A 3 -5.41 -9.25 21.72
C ALA A 3 -5.33 -8.01 20.78
N SER A 4 -5.10 -6.82 21.34
CA SER A 4 -4.95 -5.58 20.56
C SER A 4 -3.72 -5.59 19.65
N ARG A 5 -2.59 -6.18 20.11
CA ARG A 5 -1.36 -6.35 19.32
C ARG A 5 -1.57 -7.27 18.12
N ASN A 6 -2.27 -8.39 18.32
CA ASN A 6 -2.60 -9.33 17.25
C ASN A 6 -3.56 -8.72 16.22
N LEU A 7 -4.55 -7.93 16.67
CA LEU A 7 -5.45 -7.19 15.78
C LEU A 7 -4.68 -6.14 14.95
N ALA A 8 -3.76 -5.41 15.59
CA ALA A 8 -2.89 -4.45 14.88
C ALA A 8 -2.09 -5.17 13.79
N PHE A 9 -1.44 -6.28 14.15
CA PHE A 9 -0.64 -7.06 13.23
C PHE A 9 -1.45 -7.62 12.05
N ALA A 10 -2.66 -8.12 12.30
CA ALA A 10 -3.56 -8.56 11.24
C ALA A 10 -3.94 -7.42 10.28
N GLY A 11 -4.25 -6.22 10.81
CA GLY A 11 -4.52 -5.04 9.98
C GLY A 11 -3.32 -4.61 9.15
N LEU A 12 -2.13 -4.62 9.73
CA LEU A 12 -0.87 -4.31 9.04
C LEU A 12 -0.55 -5.32 7.93
N LEU A 13 -0.71 -6.62 8.21
CA LEU A 13 -0.53 -7.67 7.21
C LEU A 13 -1.52 -7.52 6.06
N LEU A 14 -2.79 -7.21 6.35
CA LEU A 14 -3.81 -7.00 5.33
C LEU A 14 -3.45 -5.80 4.45
N GLY A 15 -3.12 -4.65 5.04
CA GLY A 15 -2.72 -3.45 4.28
C GLY A 15 -1.48 -3.70 3.42
N MET A 16 -0.47 -4.39 3.95
CA MET A 16 0.72 -4.78 3.22
C MET A 16 0.40 -5.73 2.05
N ALA A 17 -0.44 -6.75 2.29
CA ALA A 17 -0.85 -7.72 1.27
C ALA A 17 -1.57 -7.03 0.12
N MET A 18 -2.50 -6.12 0.44
CA MET A 18 -3.25 -5.34 -0.55
C MET A 18 -2.32 -4.49 -1.40
N ALA A 19 -1.39 -3.76 -0.78
CA ALA A 19 -0.44 -2.91 -1.49
C ALA A 19 0.45 -3.73 -2.44
N GLN A 20 0.88 -4.93 -2.02
CA GLN A 20 1.67 -5.82 -2.87
C GLN A 20 0.87 -6.46 -4.00
N LEU A 21 -0.34 -6.95 -3.70
CA LEU A 21 -1.21 -7.55 -4.70
C LEU A 21 -1.53 -6.54 -5.81
N ASP A 22 -1.90 -5.32 -5.45
CA ASP A 22 -2.29 -4.27 -6.39
C ASP A 22 -1.24 -4.03 -7.49
N GLY A 23 0.05 -3.90 -7.13
CA GLY A 23 1.11 -3.69 -8.12
C GLY A 23 1.24 -4.84 -9.14
N LEU A 24 1.05 -6.07 -8.69
CA LEU A 24 1.21 -7.28 -9.51
C LEU A 24 -0.02 -7.58 -10.37
N ILE A 25 -1.21 -7.37 -9.80
CA ILE A 25 -2.48 -7.55 -10.48
C ILE A 25 -2.58 -6.56 -11.67
N VAL A 26 -2.18 -5.30 -11.48
CA VAL A 26 -2.18 -4.28 -12.55
C VAL A 26 -1.23 -4.67 -13.69
N THR A 27 -0.07 -5.23 -13.36
CA THR A 27 0.91 -5.66 -14.37
C THR A 27 0.34 -6.73 -15.31
N ALA A 28 -0.44 -7.67 -14.77
CA ALA A 28 -1.13 -8.70 -15.56
C ALA A 28 -2.28 -8.14 -16.42
N ALA A 29 -2.89 -7.03 -16.00
CA ALA A 29 -4.04 -6.41 -16.67
C ALA A 29 -3.66 -5.35 -17.71
N LEU A 30 -2.37 -5.02 -17.87
CA LEU A 30 -1.90 -4.00 -18.82
C LEU A 30 -2.45 -4.16 -20.25
N PRO A 31 -2.51 -5.38 -20.84
CA PRO A 31 -3.08 -5.54 -22.18
C PRO A 31 -4.55 -5.13 -22.25
N SER A 32 -5.35 -5.52 -21.24
CA SER A 32 -6.77 -5.17 -21.16
C SER A 32 -6.98 -3.66 -20.93
N ILE A 33 -6.12 -3.01 -20.13
CA ILE A 33 -6.13 -1.57 -19.93
C ILE A 33 -5.86 -0.84 -21.25
N GLY A 34 -4.85 -1.29 -22.01
CA GLY A 34 -4.49 -0.70 -23.30
C GLY A 34 -5.59 -0.83 -24.35
N ALA A 35 -6.26 -1.99 -24.39
CA ALA A 35 -7.37 -2.22 -25.29
C ALA A 35 -8.57 -1.31 -24.97
N ASP A 36 -8.96 -1.20 -23.70
CA ASP A 36 -10.13 -0.42 -23.27
C ASP A 36 -9.93 1.10 -23.41
N LEU A 37 -8.75 1.59 -23.00
CA LEU A 37 -8.41 3.02 -23.09
C LEU A 37 -7.88 3.44 -24.46
N HIS A 38 -7.86 2.54 -25.45
CA HIS A 38 -7.30 2.75 -26.79
C HIS A 38 -5.88 3.34 -26.77
N ALA A 39 -5.12 2.99 -25.73
CA ALA A 39 -3.83 3.59 -25.45
C ALA A 39 -2.72 2.82 -26.18
N ARG A 40 -2.09 3.48 -27.16
CA ARG A 40 -0.96 2.90 -27.93
C ARG A 40 0.38 3.03 -27.19
N THR A 41 0.48 3.96 -26.26
CA THR A 41 1.68 4.29 -25.49
C THR A 41 1.32 4.58 -24.04
N GLY A 42 2.30 4.53 -23.12
CA GLY A 42 2.09 4.87 -21.71
C GLY A 42 1.66 3.72 -20.79
N LEU A 43 1.42 2.51 -21.31
CA LEU A 43 1.05 1.34 -20.49
C LEU A 43 2.12 0.98 -19.45
N VAL A 44 3.40 1.06 -19.84
CA VAL A 44 4.52 0.85 -18.91
C VAL A 44 4.59 1.96 -17.86
N ALA A 45 4.15 3.18 -18.18
CA ALA A 45 4.14 4.29 -17.23
C ALA A 45 3.11 4.09 -16.11
N VAL A 46 2.05 3.31 -16.34
CA VAL A 46 1.04 2.97 -15.32
C VAL A 46 1.66 2.18 -14.16
N THR A 47 2.50 1.18 -14.48
CA THR A 47 3.21 0.41 -13.45
C THR A 47 4.41 1.16 -12.90
N ALA A 48 5.16 1.86 -13.77
CA ALA A 48 6.33 2.64 -13.36
C ALA A 48 5.97 3.76 -12.39
N ALA A 49 4.89 4.51 -12.62
CA ALA A 49 4.46 5.58 -11.72
C ALA A 49 4.17 5.05 -10.30
N GLY A 50 3.48 3.92 -10.19
CA GLY A 50 3.24 3.28 -8.90
C GLY A 50 4.53 2.89 -8.19
N LEU A 51 5.48 2.26 -8.91
CA LEU A 51 6.77 1.82 -8.34
C LEU A 51 7.69 2.98 -7.96
N LEU A 52 7.77 4.01 -8.81
CA LEU A 52 8.56 5.21 -8.56
C LEU A 52 8.06 5.90 -7.30
N THR A 53 6.75 6.13 -7.23
CA THR A 53 6.17 6.81 -6.07
C THR A 53 6.23 5.96 -4.81
N LEU A 54 6.04 4.64 -4.93
CA LEU A 54 6.28 3.70 -3.83
C LEU A 54 7.71 3.84 -3.27
N THR A 55 8.71 3.88 -4.15
CA THR A 55 10.12 3.97 -3.79
C THR A 55 10.47 5.32 -3.15
N VAL A 56 10.06 6.43 -3.77
CA VAL A 56 10.35 7.80 -3.29
C VAL A 56 9.63 8.11 -1.98
N ALA A 57 8.42 7.58 -1.77
CA ALA A 57 7.63 7.87 -0.59
C ALA A 57 7.89 6.92 0.59
N THR A 58 8.63 5.83 0.39
CA THR A 58 9.08 4.92 1.45
C THR A 58 9.82 5.66 2.59
N PRO A 59 10.88 6.46 2.32
CA PRO A 59 11.57 7.20 3.39
C PRO A 59 10.69 8.27 4.04
N LEU A 60 9.80 8.90 3.27
CA LEU A 60 8.88 9.93 3.77
C LEU A 60 7.89 9.34 4.78
N HIS A 61 7.33 8.16 4.49
CA HIS A 61 6.39 7.47 5.39
C HIS A 61 7.05 6.94 6.67
N GLY A 62 8.34 6.60 6.62
CA GLY A 62 9.12 6.28 7.81
C GLY A 62 9.05 7.42 8.83
N ARG A 63 9.40 8.65 8.40
CA ARG A 63 9.34 9.85 9.24
C ARG A 63 7.93 10.28 9.63
N LEU A 64 6.95 10.15 8.73
CA LEU A 64 5.55 10.48 9.06
C LEU A 64 5.00 9.57 10.17
N GLY A 65 5.38 8.28 10.17
CA GLY A 65 5.03 7.34 11.23
C GLY A 65 5.61 7.73 12.60
N ASP A 66 6.84 8.23 12.61
CA ASP A 66 7.55 8.63 13.83
C ASP A 66 6.99 9.95 14.40
N LEU A 67 6.62 10.90 13.54
CA LEU A 67 6.11 12.22 13.94
C LEU A 67 4.63 12.22 14.37
N TYR A 68 3.76 11.57 13.58
CA TYR A 68 2.31 11.61 13.80
C TYR A 68 1.76 10.36 14.50
N GLY A 69 2.62 9.36 14.74
CA GLY A 69 2.25 8.09 15.35
C GLY A 69 1.72 7.08 14.34
N ARG A 70 1.94 5.79 14.65
CA ARG A 70 1.69 4.67 13.74
C ARG A 70 0.22 4.54 13.34
N ARG A 71 -0.72 4.78 14.27
CA ARG A 71 -2.17 4.70 13.99
C ARG A 71 -2.61 5.72 12.93
N ALA A 72 -2.23 6.98 13.10
CA ALA A 72 -2.62 8.06 12.19
C ALA A 72 -1.97 7.87 10.81
N SER A 73 -0.68 7.53 10.78
CA SER A 73 0.06 7.27 9.54
C SER A 73 -0.55 6.10 8.75
N PHE A 74 -0.86 4.98 9.42
CA PHE A 74 -1.51 3.84 8.77
C PHE A 74 -2.90 4.19 8.24
N ALA A 75 -3.73 4.84 9.07
CA ALA A 75 -5.08 5.23 8.66
C ALA A 75 -5.06 6.19 7.46
N ALA A 76 -4.19 7.20 7.47
CA ALA A 76 -4.01 8.11 6.35
C ALA A 76 -3.55 7.37 5.08
N SER A 77 -2.61 6.44 5.22
CA SER A 77 -2.13 5.61 4.11
C SER A 77 -3.24 4.77 3.49
N VAL A 78 -4.09 4.13 4.32
CA VAL A 78 -5.26 3.38 3.85
C VAL A 78 -6.24 4.29 3.11
N LEU A 79 -6.53 5.48 3.65
CA LEU A 79 -7.46 6.42 3.02
C LEU A 79 -6.95 6.94 1.68
N VAL A 80 -5.66 7.30 1.60
CA VAL A 80 -5.02 7.71 0.34
C VAL A 80 -5.06 6.57 -0.68
N PHE A 81 -4.73 5.35 -0.26
CA PHE A 81 -4.79 4.16 -1.10
C PHE A 81 -6.21 3.88 -1.60
N ALA A 82 -7.22 3.99 -0.73
CA ALA A 82 -8.62 3.77 -1.09
C ALA A 82 -9.13 4.82 -2.09
N ALA A 83 -8.84 6.11 -1.83
CA ALA A 83 -9.24 7.20 -2.72
C ALA A 83 -8.56 7.09 -4.10
N ALA A 84 -7.26 6.77 -4.11
CA ALA A 84 -6.53 6.52 -5.35
C ALA A 84 -7.05 5.29 -6.09
N SER A 85 -7.41 4.21 -5.38
CA SER A 85 -8.03 3.02 -5.99
C SER A 85 -9.37 3.36 -6.65
N ALA A 86 -10.22 4.16 -5.99
CA ALA A 86 -11.46 4.63 -6.59
C ALA A 86 -11.21 5.48 -7.85
N TRP A 87 -10.19 6.33 -7.82
CA TRP A 87 -9.81 7.14 -8.98
C TRP A 87 -9.27 6.27 -10.13
N CYS A 88 -8.44 5.26 -9.84
CA CYS A 88 -7.98 4.29 -10.85
C CYS A 88 -9.16 3.57 -11.51
N ALA A 89 -10.17 3.15 -10.74
CA ALA A 89 -11.38 2.52 -11.27
C ALA A 89 -12.20 3.47 -12.16
N ALA A 90 -12.27 4.74 -11.80
CA ALA A 90 -13.02 5.76 -12.55
C ALA A 90 -12.21 6.44 -13.68
N ALA A 91 -10.95 6.03 -13.90
CA ALA A 91 -10.06 6.70 -14.84
C ALA A 91 -10.62 6.62 -16.28
N PRO A 92 -10.79 7.78 -16.97
CA PRO A 92 -11.31 7.82 -18.34
C PRO A 92 -10.21 7.63 -19.40
N ASP A 93 -8.95 7.90 -19.06
CA ASP A 93 -7.81 7.85 -19.96
C ASP A 93 -6.53 7.40 -19.23
N ILE A 94 -5.49 7.11 -20.01
CA ILE A 94 -4.24 6.56 -19.46
C ILE A 94 -3.46 7.59 -18.63
N GLY A 95 -3.55 8.88 -18.94
CA GLY A 95 -2.90 9.94 -18.17
C GLY A 95 -3.52 10.06 -16.79
N SER A 96 -4.85 10.08 -16.70
CA SER A 96 -5.57 10.04 -15.42
C SER A 96 -5.22 8.78 -14.62
N LEU A 97 -5.08 7.62 -15.28
CA LEU A 97 -4.71 6.38 -14.62
C LEU A 97 -3.27 6.43 -14.06
N ILE A 98 -2.32 6.98 -14.80
CA ILE A 98 -0.93 7.18 -14.34
C ILE A 98 -0.89 8.08 -13.10
N ALA A 99 -1.62 9.20 -13.12
CA ALA A 99 -1.69 10.11 -11.99
C ALA A 99 -2.32 9.44 -10.75
N ALA A 100 -3.42 8.72 -10.94
CA ALA A 100 -4.05 7.94 -9.87
C ALA A 100 -3.11 6.86 -9.32
N ARG A 101 -2.33 6.19 -10.17
CA ARG A 101 -1.32 5.19 -9.77
C ARG A 101 -0.18 5.78 -8.95
N ALA A 102 0.29 6.97 -9.31
CA ALA A 102 1.28 7.68 -8.51
C ALA A 102 0.73 7.94 -7.09
N LEU A 103 -0.49 8.46 -6.98
CA LEU A 103 -1.16 8.68 -5.69
C LEU A 103 -1.38 7.36 -4.91
N GLN A 104 -1.72 6.28 -5.62
CA GLN A 104 -1.89 4.96 -5.02
C GLN A 104 -0.57 4.41 -4.48
N GLY A 105 0.54 4.64 -5.19
CA GLY A 105 1.90 4.32 -4.74
C GLY A 105 2.30 5.06 -3.46
N LEU A 106 1.86 6.31 -3.29
CA LEU A 106 2.05 7.06 -2.03
C LEU A 106 1.40 6.31 -0.86
N GLY A 107 0.10 6.00 -0.98
CA GLY A 107 -0.63 5.26 0.06
C GLY A 107 -0.04 3.87 0.31
N GLY A 108 0.31 3.15 -0.76
CA GLY A 108 0.89 1.81 -0.70
C GLY A 108 2.21 1.75 0.06
N SER A 109 3.09 2.74 -0.15
CA SER A 109 4.37 2.83 0.58
C SER A 109 4.16 2.94 2.08
N GLY A 110 3.19 3.76 2.50
CA GLY A 110 2.84 3.93 3.90
C GLY A 110 2.32 2.64 4.54
N LEU A 111 1.54 1.85 3.82
CA LEU A 111 1.05 0.55 4.30
C LEU A 111 2.20 -0.44 4.53
N ILE A 112 3.10 -0.59 3.56
CA ILE A 112 4.24 -1.52 3.64
C ILE A 112 5.22 -1.07 4.73
N VAL A 113 5.61 0.21 4.73
CA VAL A 113 6.57 0.75 5.71
C VAL A 113 6.02 0.65 7.12
N THR A 114 4.76 1.01 7.33
CA THR A 114 4.10 0.90 8.64
C THR A 114 4.07 -0.56 9.10
N ALA A 115 3.77 -1.51 8.21
CA ALA A 115 3.79 -2.93 8.56
C ALA A 115 5.18 -3.41 9.00
N MET A 116 6.22 -3.07 8.24
CA MET A 116 7.61 -3.44 8.57
C MET A 116 8.07 -2.85 9.90
N SER A 117 7.81 -1.56 10.10
CA SER A 117 8.35 -0.80 11.24
C SER A 117 7.57 -1.01 12.54
N ALA A 118 6.25 -1.27 12.46
CA ALA A 118 5.44 -1.56 13.64
C ALA A 118 5.79 -2.90 14.31
N LEU A 119 6.53 -3.80 13.64
CA LEU A 119 6.92 -5.09 14.19
C LEU A 119 7.74 -4.93 15.48
N GLY A 120 8.78 -4.09 15.43
CA GLY A 120 9.69 -3.82 16.53
C GLY A 120 9.05 -3.10 17.72
N GLU A 121 7.95 -2.37 17.48
CA GLU A 121 7.18 -1.72 18.53
C GLU A 121 6.16 -2.65 19.19
N LEU A 122 5.60 -3.56 18.39
CA LEU A 122 4.50 -4.43 18.80
C LEU A 122 4.99 -5.76 19.36
N PHE A 123 6.22 -6.22 19.12
CA PHE A 123 6.65 -7.56 19.51
C PHE A 123 8.04 -7.58 20.15
N GLU A 124 8.21 -8.47 21.13
CA GLU A 124 9.50 -8.71 21.78
C GLU A 124 10.44 -9.50 20.85
N ARG A 125 11.75 -9.43 21.11
CA ARG A 125 12.80 -10.03 20.27
C ARG A 125 12.53 -11.50 19.89
N ASP A 126 12.00 -12.27 20.83
CA ASP A 126 11.73 -13.70 20.64
C ASP A 126 10.52 -13.97 19.73
N GLU A 127 9.60 -13.01 19.62
CA GLU A 127 8.44 -13.08 18.73
C GLU A 127 8.71 -12.45 17.36
N LEU A 128 9.67 -11.51 17.26
CA LEU A 128 9.96 -10.76 16.04
C LEU A 128 10.26 -11.67 14.85
N LEU A 129 11.14 -12.66 15.03
CA LEU A 129 11.51 -13.58 13.94
C LEU A 129 10.29 -14.34 13.39
N ARG A 130 9.43 -14.83 14.29
CA ARG A 130 8.19 -15.53 13.91
C ARG A 130 7.25 -14.60 13.14
N ARG A 131 7.06 -13.36 13.62
CA ARG A 131 6.18 -12.37 12.98
C ARG A 131 6.74 -11.87 11.65
N GLN A 132 8.04 -11.75 11.53
CA GLN A 132 8.69 -11.44 10.26
C GLN A 132 8.52 -12.57 9.25
N GLY A 133 8.56 -13.83 9.71
CA GLY A 133 8.18 -14.98 8.89
C GLY A 133 6.77 -14.87 8.30
N TRP A 134 5.79 -14.42 9.10
CA TRP A 134 4.43 -14.15 8.61
C TRP A 134 4.38 -13.05 7.54
N GLN A 135 5.13 -11.97 7.72
CA GLN A 135 5.21 -10.90 6.72
C GLN A 135 5.79 -11.40 5.39
N THR A 136 6.89 -12.17 5.46
CA THR A 136 7.50 -12.77 4.29
C THR A 136 6.56 -13.77 3.60
N ALA A 137 5.82 -14.57 4.38
CA ALA A 137 4.84 -15.51 3.84
C ALA A 137 3.70 -14.79 3.11
N VAL A 138 3.17 -13.72 3.70
CA VAL A 138 2.14 -12.88 3.07
C VAL A 138 2.67 -12.20 1.82
N PHE A 139 3.91 -11.70 1.84
CA PHE A 139 4.56 -11.10 0.69
C PHE A 139 4.74 -12.10 -0.46
N ALA A 140 5.19 -13.32 -0.14
CA ALA A 140 5.34 -14.40 -1.13
C ALA A 140 3.99 -14.84 -1.69
N ALA A 141 2.98 -14.99 -0.83
CA ALA A 141 1.62 -15.34 -1.24
C ALA A 141 1.01 -14.26 -2.15
N ALA A 142 1.19 -12.98 -1.82
CA ALA A 142 0.79 -11.87 -2.68
C ALA A 142 1.53 -11.90 -4.02
N THR A 143 2.84 -12.19 -3.99
CA THR A 143 3.68 -12.30 -5.19
C THR A 143 3.18 -13.37 -6.15
N LEU A 144 2.87 -14.56 -5.62
CA LEU A 144 2.39 -15.69 -6.41
C LEU A 144 0.93 -15.53 -6.85
N GLY A 145 0.09 -14.96 -5.98
CA GLY A 145 -1.35 -14.79 -6.23
C GLY A 145 -1.70 -13.61 -7.13
N GLY A 146 -0.83 -12.59 -7.22
CA GLY A 146 -1.10 -11.36 -7.96
C GLY A 146 -1.43 -11.59 -9.45
N PRO A 147 -0.51 -12.17 -10.24
CA PRO A 147 -0.74 -12.37 -11.68
C PRO A 147 -1.99 -13.19 -12.04
N PRO A 148 -2.28 -14.36 -11.42
CA PRO A 148 -3.49 -15.12 -11.76
C PRO A 148 -4.77 -14.39 -11.37
N LEU A 149 -4.80 -13.72 -10.21
CA LEU A 149 -5.95 -12.90 -9.81
C LEU A 149 -6.19 -11.73 -10.77
N GLY A 150 -5.12 -11.07 -11.21
CA GLY A 150 -5.20 -9.99 -12.20
C GLY A 150 -5.69 -10.44 -13.55
N GLY A 151 -5.21 -11.57 -14.05
CA GLY A 151 -5.71 -12.17 -15.28
C GLY A 151 -7.21 -12.49 -15.21
N LEU A 152 -7.66 -13.15 -14.13
CA LEU A 152 -9.07 -13.51 -13.94
C LEU A 152 -9.99 -12.28 -13.81
N LEU A 153 -9.59 -11.29 -13.04
CA LEU A 153 -10.37 -10.06 -12.86
C LEU A 153 -10.43 -9.23 -14.14
N ALA A 154 -9.30 -9.10 -14.85
CA ALA A 154 -9.24 -8.37 -16.11
C ALA A 154 -10.05 -9.06 -17.23
N ALA A 155 -10.06 -10.40 -17.26
CA ALA A 155 -10.79 -11.18 -18.27
C ALA A 155 -12.29 -11.30 -17.97
N GLY A 156 -12.70 -11.28 -16.70
CA GLY A 156 -14.11 -11.39 -16.31
C GLY A 156 -14.82 -10.03 -16.24
N PRO A 157 -14.97 -9.44 -15.05
CA PRO A 157 -15.67 -8.17 -14.86
C PRO A 157 -14.93 -6.93 -15.43
N GLY A 158 -13.70 -7.10 -15.92
CA GLY A 158 -12.89 -6.07 -16.54
C GLY A 158 -11.83 -5.49 -15.61
N TRP A 159 -10.83 -4.82 -16.18
CA TRP A 159 -9.65 -4.33 -15.45
C TRP A 159 -9.99 -3.35 -14.31
N ARG A 160 -11.08 -2.58 -14.40
CA ARG A 160 -11.51 -1.65 -13.35
C ARG A 160 -11.84 -2.37 -12.03
N SER A 161 -12.28 -3.62 -12.11
CA SER A 161 -12.61 -4.44 -10.93
C SER A 161 -11.41 -4.67 -10.01
N ILE A 162 -10.19 -4.69 -10.56
CA ILE A 162 -8.93 -4.83 -9.82
C ILE A 162 -8.82 -3.76 -8.73
N PHE A 163 -9.15 -2.52 -9.10
CA PHE A 163 -9.09 -1.39 -8.18
C PHE A 163 -10.31 -1.36 -7.25
N LEU A 164 -11.48 -1.77 -7.74
CA LEU A 164 -12.71 -1.82 -6.92
C LEU A 164 -12.63 -2.87 -5.81
N VAL A 165 -11.97 -4.01 -6.03
CA VAL A 165 -11.78 -5.06 -5.01
C VAL A 165 -10.91 -4.58 -3.84
N ASN A 166 -10.03 -3.60 -4.05
CA ASN A 166 -9.22 -3.02 -2.98
C ASN A 166 -10.05 -2.20 -1.99
N LEU A 167 -11.11 -1.51 -2.44
CA LEU A 167 -11.95 -0.66 -1.57
C LEU A 167 -12.60 -1.43 -0.40
N PRO A 168 -13.30 -2.56 -0.59
CA PRO A 168 -13.89 -3.30 0.53
C PRO A 168 -12.81 -3.88 1.44
N LEU A 169 -11.60 -4.15 0.95
CA LEU A 169 -10.47 -4.62 1.77
C LEU A 169 -9.84 -3.48 2.60
N CYS A 170 -9.96 -2.23 2.16
CA CYS A 170 -9.48 -1.07 2.92
C CYS A 170 -10.25 -0.90 4.24
N VAL A 171 -11.55 -1.25 4.26
CA VAL A 171 -12.41 -1.12 5.45
C VAL A 171 -11.92 -1.96 6.64
N PRO A 172 -11.74 -3.29 6.53
CA PRO A 172 -11.22 -4.10 7.62
C PRO A 172 -9.77 -3.73 7.96
N ALA A 173 -8.93 -3.37 6.97
CA ALA A 173 -7.57 -2.91 7.24
C ALA A 173 -7.58 -1.66 8.13
N LEU A 174 -8.36 -0.64 7.77
CA LEU A 174 -8.55 0.57 8.55
C LEU A 174 -9.10 0.28 9.95
N LEU A 175 -10.14 -0.57 10.04
CA LEU A 175 -10.77 -0.90 11.32
C LEU A 175 -9.81 -1.63 12.28
N LEU A 176 -9.08 -2.61 11.77
CA LEU A 176 -8.11 -3.39 12.54
C LEU A 176 -6.91 -2.53 12.94
N GLY A 177 -6.37 -1.73 12.01
CA GLY A 177 -5.30 -0.79 12.29
C GLY A 177 -5.70 0.27 13.31
N TRP A 178 -6.88 0.87 13.16
CA TRP A 178 -7.39 1.90 14.08
C TRP A 178 -7.62 1.35 15.50
N ARG A 179 -8.17 0.14 15.62
CA ARG A 179 -8.42 -0.49 16.94
C ARG A 179 -7.15 -1.05 17.58
N GLY A 180 -6.24 -1.58 16.77
CA GLY A 180 -5.05 -2.31 17.24
C GLY A 180 -3.82 -1.44 17.48
N LEU A 181 -3.55 -0.45 16.61
CA LEU A 181 -2.32 0.34 16.69
C LEU A 181 -2.38 1.34 17.85
N PRO A 182 -1.27 1.63 18.54
CA PRO A 182 -1.24 2.65 19.59
C PRO A 182 -1.45 4.06 19.00
N ALA A 183 -2.23 4.89 19.70
CA ALA A 183 -2.60 6.23 19.24
C ALA A 183 -1.54 7.31 19.49
N LYS A 184 -0.67 7.12 20.49
CA LYS A 184 0.31 8.14 20.88
C LYS A 184 1.65 7.93 20.17
N PRO A 185 2.26 8.98 19.60
CA PRO A 185 3.69 8.98 19.30
C PRO A 185 4.45 8.69 20.60
N ARG A 186 5.33 7.69 20.61
CA ARG A 186 6.35 7.59 21.66
C ARG A 186 7.36 8.70 21.36
N GLY A 187 7.27 9.78 22.11
CA GLY A 187 7.80 11.07 21.70
C GLY A 187 9.30 11.10 21.36
N THR A 188 9.60 11.72 20.24
CA THR A 188 10.87 12.40 19.95
C THR A 188 10.53 13.68 19.20
N LYS A 189 10.97 14.82 19.74
CA LYS A 189 10.76 16.16 19.19
C LYS A 189 11.69 16.41 17.98
N GLU A 190 11.58 15.63 16.91
CA GLU A 190 12.36 15.92 15.70
C GLU A 190 11.57 16.82 14.73
N LYS A 191 12.22 17.88 14.27
CA LYS A 191 11.66 18.83 13.31
C LYS A 191 11.77 18.27 11.88
N LEU A 192 10.81 18.63 11.04
CA LEU A 192 10.70 18.23 9.65
C LEU A 192 11.90 18.77 8.85
N ASP A 193 12.89 17.92 8.55
CA ASP A 193 14.00 18.27 7.65
C ASP A 193 13.59 17.96 6.20
N VAL A 194 12.80 18.87 5.64
CA VAL A 194 12.29 18.88 4.26
C VAL A 194 13.42 18.87 3.21
N PRO A 195 14.57 19.57 3.40
CA PRO A 195 15.72 19.48 2.49
C PRO A 195 16.27 18.06 2.29
N GLY A 196 16.40 17.27 3.36
CA GLY A 196 16.96 15.91 3.28
C GLY A 196 16.05 14.94 2.51
N GLY A 197 14.74 15.13 2.57
CA GLY A 197 13.78 14.34 1.78
C GLY A 197 13.85 14.63 0.28
N ALA A 198 14.17 15.86 -0.11
CA ALA A 198 14.36 16.25 -1.51
C ALA A 198 15.69 15.72 -2.08
N LEU A 199 16.76 15.66 -1.26
CA LEU A 199 18.06 15.14 -1.68
C LEU A 199 18.10 13.62 -1.90
N LEU A 200 17.22 12.85 -1.25
CA LEU A 200 17.06 11.41 -1.51
C LEU A 200 16.30 11.10 -2.81
N ALA A 201 15.64 12.10 -3.39
CA ALA A 201 14.82 11.94 -4.60
C ALA A 201 15.60 12.24 -5.91
N VAL A 202 16.87 12.63 -5.84
CA VAL A 202 17.76 12.94 -6.97
C VAL A 202 18.89 11.91 -7.08
#